data_AF-A0AAW0G849-F1
#
_entry.id   AF-A0AAW0G849-F1
#
_cell.length_a   1.000
_cell.length_b   1.000
_cell.length_c   1.000
_cell.angle_alpha   90.00
_cell.angle_beta   90.00
_cell.angle_gamma   90.00
#
_symmetry.space_group_name_H-M   'P 1'
#
loop_
_entity.id
_entity.type
_entity.pdbx_description
1 polymer ?
#
loop_
_entity_poly.entity_id
_entity_poly.type
_entity_poly.pdbx_seq_one_letter_code
_entity_poly.pdbx_strand_id
1 'polypeptide(L)'
;MAYPAHDDQNFYSPRSIGREVPIESVPYNRPNTPERIAQRQVETVDPPYTHIPTDEEFYMRDPRTGILKPNVDMLRDHFFHEGRLTEQQALFILEQTTEVMRTEPNLLRMNGPVVVCGDIHGQYYDLMKIFDVGGPINKNPYLFLGDYVDRGCFGIECLLYLYALKLWYPKTLWLLRGNHECAHLTAYFTFKRECLHKYSETVYDACVRSFYSLPLTALIDGKFFCVHGGISPELVTLSDLDKVDRYCEPASSGLLCDLLWADPMPNFGHEQEPSYERPNGVPPGTFWEHNNTRGCSYYYTYEAVVKFIERNHLLGIFRGHEAQDAGYTMHRRTPSKKFPSVITIFSAPNYLDVYHNRGAVIRYKDRNITIRQFNASQHPYWLPNFMDAFTWSLPFVGSKITEMLLAILSICTEDELEDDSSSMADEDDTRTLGSADSVQMLSASETAARRQQIKNKILAVGKMQKVFQLLREEAETATELTTSAPTPLPTPVGVPEAPTSWPGGFVPDALGVHVNELKRQIRSFDDARKSDMLNERMPTFTPSDLPLVPVPSMKLPRFARSQSLDVEGGGEEDGGGISGAQSMEALIRKALEEEGLNDGGVVERIAERISRGSKASSRPSALRRFDTVA
;
A
#
# COMPACT_ATOMS: atom_id res chain seq x y z
N MET A 1 62.77 -12.64 -39.31
CA MET A 1 63.92 -12.61 -38.39
C MET A 1 63.45 -13.10 -37.03
N ALA A 2 64.34 -13.80 -36.31
CA ALA A 2 64.12 -14.77 -35.23
C ALA A 2 63.30 -14.33 -33.99
N TYR A 3 62.71 -15.36 -33.36
CA TYR A 3 62.11 -15.45 -32.00
C TYR A 3 63.14 -15.23 -30.87
N PRO A 4 62.70 -14.97 -29.61
CA PRO A 4 62.35 -16.05 -28.63
C PRO A 4 60.96 -15.80 -27.98
N ALA A 5 60.02 -16.75 -27.87
CA ALA A 5 59.97 -17.99 -27.08
C ALA A 5 59.98 -17.76 -25.55
N HIS A 6 58.78 -17.74 -24.93
CA HIS A 6 58.38 -18.67 -23.87
C HIS A 6 56.88 -18.49 -23.54
N ASP A 7 56.14 -19.61 -23.67
CA ASP A 7 54.97 -20.11 -22.92
C ASP A 7 54.11 -19.09 -22.13
N ASP A 8 52.78 -19.07 -22.18
CA ASP A 8 51.90 -20.23 -22.04
C ASP A 8 50.47 -19.92 -22.50
N GLN A 9 49.77 -20.98 -22.93
CA GLN A 9 48.37 -20.99 -23.34
C GLN A 9 47.44 -20.75 -22.14
N ASN A 10 46.36 -19.98 -22.33
CA ASN A 10 45.13 -20.19 -21.56
C ASN A 10 43.89 -19.84 -22.37
N PHE A 11 43.32 -20.90 -22.96
CA PHE A 11 41.95 -20.97 -23.43
C PHE A 11 40.98 -21.04 -22.23
N TYR A 12 39.80 -20.47 -22.45
CA TYR A 12 38.61 -20.60 -21.62
C TYR A 12 38.28 -22.06 -21.24
N SER A 13 38.03 -22.29 -19.95
CA SER A 13 37.35 -23.47 -19.40
C SER A 13 36.61 -23.06 -18.11
N PRO A 14 35.40 -23.61 -17.84
CA PRO A 14 34.47 -23.09 -16.85
C PRO A 14 34.88 -23.49 -15.42
N ARG A 15 35.17 -22.50 -14.57
CA ARG A 15 35.48 -22.76 -13.15
C ARG A 15 34.21 -23.05 -12.35
N SER A 16 33.99 -24.34 -12.15
CA SER A 16 33.68 -25.00 -10.86
C SER A 16 33.04 -24.12 -9.77
N ILE A 17 31.74 -24.37 -9.59
CA ILE A 17 31.01 -24.33 -8.31
C ILE A 17 31.82 -25.12 -7.28
N GLY A 18 32.07 -24.54 -6.09
CA GLY A 18 32.75 -25.22 -5.00
C GLY A 18 33.62 -24.31 -4.13
N ARG A 19 33.01 -23.30 -3.51
CA ARG A 19 33.52 -22.77 -2.23
C ARG A 19 32.43 -23.01 -1.21
N GLU A 20 32.59 -24.10 -0.46
CA GLU A 20 31.85 -24.31 0.78
C GLU A 20 32.15 -23.13 1.69
N VAL A 21 31.15 -22.25 1.83
CA VAL A 21 31.09 -21.34 2.97
C VAL A 21 30.81 -22.25 4.17
N PRO A 22 31.61 -22.21 5.25
CA PRO A 22 31.26 -22.96 6.44
C PRO A 22 29.93 -22.41 6.95
N ILE A 23 28.87 -23.20 6.80
CA ILE A 23 27.63 -22.96 7.52
C ILE A 23 27.99 -23.24 8.98
N GLU A 24 28.34 -22.20 9.73
CA GLU A 24 28.29 -22.30 11.18
C GLU A 24 26.86 -22.67 11.54
N SER A 25 26.66 -23.91 11.96
CA SER A 25 25.42 -24.39 12.54
C SER A 25 25.13 -23.52 13.76
N VAL A 26 24.24 -22.54 13.60
CA VAL A 26 23.74 -21.74 14.70
C VAL A 26 23.08 -22.71 15.69
N PRO A 27 23.59 -22.87 16.92
CA PRO A 27 23.05 -23.87 17.83
C PRO A 27 21.60 -23.50 18.18
N TYR A 28 20.70 -24.42 17.84
CA TYR A 28 19.26 -24.37 18.07
C TYR A 28 18.93 -24.59 19.55
N ASN A 29 19.46 -23.73 20.43
CA ASN A 29 19.03 -23.50 21.80
C ASN A 29 20.07 -22.62 22.50
N ARG A 30 19.87 -21.30 22.48
CA ARG A 30 20.51 -20.41 23.44
C ARG A 30 19.40 -19.71 24.25
N PRO A 31 19.46 -19.73 25.58
CA PRO A 31 18.40 -19.19 26.43
C PRO A 31 18.18 -17.71 26.15
N ASN A 32 16.91 -17.28 26.13
CA ASN A 32 16.52 -15.88 25.99
C ASN A 32 16.91 -15.13 27.27
N THR A 33 18.06 -14.45 27.27
CA THR A 33 18.42 -13.53 28.35
C THR A 33 17.70 -12.18 28.16
N PRO A 34 17.33 -11.46 29.23
CA PRO A 34 16.68 -10.14 29.14
C PRO A 34 17.46 -9.13 28.29
N GLU A 35 18.79 -9.19 28.35
CA GLU A 35 19.71 -8.35 27.56
C GLU A 35 19.60 -8.62 26.05
N ARG A 36 19.37 -9.88 25.67
CA ARG A 36 19.25 -10.30 24.26
C ARG A 36 17.88 -9.98 23.68
N ILE A 37 16.84 -9.94 24.52
CA ILE A 37 15.50 -9.45 24.14
C ILE A 37 15.54 -7.94 23.87
N ALA A 38 16.39 -7.19 24.58
CA ALA A 38 16.59 -5.76 24.37
C ALA A 38 17.49 -5.44 23.15
N GLN A 39 18.26 -6.41 22.65
CA GLN A 39 19.13 -6.24 21.50
C GLN A 39 18.38 -6.47 20.19
N ARG A 40 18.69 -5.63 19.19
CA ARG A 40 18.12 -5.73 17.85
C ARG A 40 18.56 -7.04 17.20
N GLN A 41 17.61 -7.84 16.75
CA GLN A 41 17.91 -9.18 16.20
C GLN A 41 18.58 -9.14 14.82
N VAL A 42 18.33 -8.07 14.05
CA VAL A 42 18.94 -7.86 12.73
C VAL A 42 19.77 -6.59 12.79
N GLU A 43 21.03 -6.73 13.17
CA GLU A 43 21.98 -5.61 13.31
C GLU A 43 22.44 -5.06 11.96
N THR A 44 22.33 -5.85 10.88
CA THR A 44 22.78 -5.48 9.52
C THR A 44 21.87 -4.49 8.81
N VAL A 45 20.65 -4.29 9.30
CA VAL A 45 19.70 -3.30 8.75
C VAL A 45 19.90 -2.03 9.55
N ASP A 46 20.10 -0.89 8.91
CA ASP A 46 20.26 0.38 9.63
C ASP A 46 18.94 0.79 10.31
N PRO A 47 18.97 1.42 11.50
CA PRO A 47 17.76 1.96 12.11
C PRO A 47 17.38 3.27 11.42
N PRO A 48 16.08 3.62 11.37
CA PRO A 48 15.65 4.91 10.86
C PRO A 48 16.16 6.05 11.76
N TYR A 49 16.30 7.25 11.21
CA TYR A 49 16.70 8.42 11.97
C TYR A 49 15.58 8.81 12.95
N THR A 50 15.88 8.68 14.24
CA THR A 50 14.95 9.01 15.34
C THR A 50 15.05 10.46 15.80
N HIS A 51 16.14 11.14 15.47
CA HIS A 51 16.31 12.56 15.77
C HIS A 51 15.53 13.39 14.75
N ILE A 52 14.99 14.53 15.21
CA ILE A 52 14.35 15.51 14.34
C ILE A 52 15.37 16.63 14.11
N PRO A 53 15.57 17.10 12.87
CA PRO A 53 16.55 18.14 12.57
C PRO A 53 16.23 19.41 13.34
N THR A 54 17.27 20.02 13.90
CA THR A 54 17.16 21.34 14.52
C THR A 54 16.93 22.41 13.46
N ASP A 55 16.41 23.55 13.88
CA ASP A 55 16.20 24.69 12.99
C ASP A 55 17.53 25.20 12.38
N GLU A 56 18.66 25.05 13.09
CA GLU A 56 19.98 25.41 12.57
C GLU A 56 20.45 24.48 11.44
N GLU A 57 20.11 23.19 11.51
CA GLU A 57 20.41 22.22 10.46
C GLU A 57 19.46 22.37 9.26
N PHE A 58 18.19 22.69 9.55
CA PHE A 58 17.13 22.81 8.56
C PHE A 58 17.19 24.12 7.77
N TYR A 59 17.33 25.27 8.42
CA TYR A 59 17.30 26.56 7.75
C TYR A 59 18.69 26.99 7.28
N MET A 60 18.86 27.09 5.97
CA MET A 60 20.04 27.64 5.33
C MET A 60 19.74 29.02 4.74
N ARG A 61 20.61 30.00 4.97
CA ARG A 61 20.50 31.31 4.31
C ARG A 61 21.01 31.21 2.88
N ASP A 62 20.18 31.58 1.92
CA ASP A 62 20.60 31.71 0.52
C ASP A 62 21.63 32.85 0.40
N PRO A 63 22.88 32.58 -0.03
CA PRO A 63 23.92 33.60 -0.12
C PRO A 63 23.57 34.76 -1.08
N ARG A 64 22.63 34.55 -2.01
CA ARG A 64 22.26 35.54 -3.04
C ARG A 64 21.15 36.47 -2.58
N THR A 65 20.20 35.95 -1.80
CA THR A 65 18.97 36.68 -1.44
C THR A 65 18.87 36.98 0.06
N GLY A 66 19.64 36.28 0.90
CA GLY A 66 19.57 36.39 2.36
C GLY A 66 18.34 35.73 3.00
N ILE A 67 17.42 35.19 2.17
CA ILE A 67 16.19 34.53 2.59
C ILE A 67 16.53 33.12 3.12
N LEU A 68 15.86 32.72 4.20
CA LEU A 68 15.98 31.37 4.76
C LEU A 68 15.27 30.37 3.85
N LYS A 69 15.96 29.27 3.53
CA LYS A 69 15.47 28.17 2.70
C LYS A 69 15.83 26.83 3.36
N PRO A 70 15.09 25.75 3.07
CA PRO A 70 15.43 24.43 3.60
C PRO A 70 16.78 23.93 3.08
N ASN A 71 17.57 23.28 3.92
CA ASN A 71 18.83 22.64 3.54
C ASN A 71 18.58 21.35 2.75
N VAL A 72 18.65 21.44 1.43
CA VAL A 72 18.30 20.32 0.52
C VAL A 72 19.23 19.11 0.64
N ASP A 73 20.52 19.30 0.97
CA ASP A 73 21.46 18.20 1.11
C ASP A 73 21.20 17.40 2.38
N MET A 74 20.89 18.10 3.48
CA MET A 74 20.46 17.47 4.74
C MET A 74 19.11 16.76 4.56
N LEU A 75 18.11 17.41 3.94
CA LEU A 75 16.80 16.79 3.70
C LEU A 75 16.92 15.50 2.88
N ARG A 76 17.80 15.50 1.88
CA ARG A 76 18.05 14.31 1.07
C ARG A 76 18.51 13.13 1.93
N ASP A 77 19.51 13.35 2.75
CA ASP A 77 20.10 12.31 3.61
C ASP A 77 19.13 11.87 4.72
N HIS A 78 18.45 12.84 5.33
CA HIS A 78 17.48 12.61 6.40
C HIS A 78 16.31 11.75 5.94
N PHE A 79 15.69 12.08 4.81
CA PHE A 79 14.58 11.30 4.25
C PHE A 79 15.04 9.94 3.71
N PHE A 80 16.26 9.83 3.19
CA PHE A 80 16.82 8.54 2.76
C PHE A 80 16.97 7.55 3.92
N HIS A 81 17.16 8.04 5.15
CA HIS A 81 17.18 7.23 6.37
C HIS A 81 15.85 7.28 7.15
N GLU A 82 14.74 7.54 6.46
CA GLU A 82 13.36 7.56 7.00
C GLU A 82 13.14 8.57 8.14
N GLY A 83 14.01 9.57 8.24
CA GLY A 83 13.90 10.66 9.20
C GLY A 83 12.69 11.55 8.91
N ARG A 84 12.12 12.14 9.97
CA ARG A 84 10.97 13.05 9.88
C ARG A 84 11.36 14.46 10.30
N LEU A 85 10.66 15.45 9.75
CA LEU A 85 10.80 16.86 10.15
C LEU A 85 9.87 17.19 11.31
N THR A 86 10.06 18.37 11.90
CA THR A 86 8.97 18.95 12.70
C THR A 86 7.80 19.33 11.80
N GLU A 87 6.60 19.38 12.38
CA GLU A 87 5.41 19.85 11.68
C GLU A 87 5.60 21.28 11.15
N GLN A 88 6.24 22.16 11.92
CA GLN A 88 6.51 23.54 11.51
C GLN A 88 7.46 23.62 10.31
N GLN A 89 8.50 22.77 10.27
CA GLN A 89 9.44 22.71 9.15
C GLN A 89 8.76 22.19 7.87
N ALA A 90 7.92 21.17 7.98
CA ALA A 90 7.13 20.66 6.86
C ALA A 90 6.15 21.71 6.33
N LEU A 91 5.39 22.36 7.22
CA LEU A 91 4.47 23.45 6.87
C LEU A 91 5.20 24.62 6.21
N PHE A 92 6.38 25.00 6.70
CA PHE A 92 7.21 26.04 6.09
C PHE A 92 7.50 25.73 4.61
N ILE A 93 7.94 24.49 4.29
CA ILE A 93 8.21 24.10 2.90
C ILE A 93 6.94 24.20 2.05
N LEU A 94 5.83 23.66 2.54
CA LEU A 94 4.55 23.61 1.84
C LEU A 94 4.03 25.03 1.55
N GLU A 95 4.01 25.90 2.56
CA GLU A 95 3.45 27.25 2.44
C GLU A 95 4.32 28.16 1.57
N GLN A 96 5.64 28.14 1.75
CA GLN A 96 6.54 28.94 0.92
C GLN A 96 6.50 28.50 -0.54
N THR A 97 6.42 27.19 -0.80
CA THR A 97 6.36 26.69 -2.18
C THR A 97 5.01 27.00 -2.82
N THR A 98 3.92 26.92 -2.05
CA THR A 98 2.57 27.32 -2.49
C THR A 98 2.58 28.78 -2.97
N GLU A 99 3.22 29.69 -2.23
CA GLU A 99 3.32 31.09 -2.63
C GLU A 99 4.09 31.24 -3.95
N VAL A 100 5.20 30.52 -4.14
CA VAL A 100 5.95 30.53 -5.39
C VAL A 100 5.08 30.05 -6.55
N MET A 101 4.42 28.90 -6.41
CA MET A 101 3.63 28.29 -7.49
C MET A 101 2.36 29.09 -7.84
N ARG A 102 1.78 29.82 -6.87
CA ARG A 102 0.65 30.73 -7.11
C ARG A 102 1.00 31.86 -8.08
N THR A 103 2.27 32.28 -8.14
CA THR A 103 2.72 33.30 -9.10
C THR A 103 2.94 32.75 -10.52
N GLU A 104 2.97 31.43 -10.69
CA GLU A 104 3.21 30.80 -11.98
C GLU A 104 1.91 30.73 -12.82
N PRO A 105 1.98 30.83 -14.16
CA PRO A 105 0.81 30.71 -15.03
C PRO A 105 0.36 29.25 -15.18
N ASN A 106 -0.87 29.04 -15.68
CA ASN A 106 -1.37 27.69 -16.03
C ASN A 106 -0.52 27.00 -17.09
N LEU A 107 0.01 27.77 -18.05
CA LEU A 107 0.94 27.33 -19.09
C LEU A 107 2.34 27.90 -18.82
N LEU A 108 3.21 27.07 -18.24
CA LEU A 108 4.62 27.40 -18.06
C LEU A 108 5.31 27.50 -19.42
N ARG A 109 6.24 28.44 -19.57
CA ARG A 109 7.03 28.59 -20.80
C ARG A 109 8.51 28.52 -20.44
N MET A 110 9.23 27.60 -21.07
CA MET A 110 10.64 27.36 -20.80
C MET A 110 11.40 27.01 -22.08
N ASN A 111 12.72 27.22 -22.04
CA ASN A 111 13.62 26.85 -23.13
C ASN A 111 14.45 25.64 -22.72
N GLY A 112 14.90 24.85 -23.70
CA GLY A 112 15.89 23.81 -23.49
C GLY A 112 17.25 24.38 -23.07
N PRO A 113 18.10 23.60 -22.37
CA PRO A 113 17.92 22.19 -22.02
C PRO A 113 16.95 21.95 -20.85
N VAL A 114 16.26 20.82 -20.86
CA VAL A 114 15.37 20.39 -19.77
C VAL A 114 15.29 18.86 -19.68
N VAL A 115 15.18 18.35 -18.46
CA VAL A 115 14.89 16.94 -18.15
C VAL A 115 13.41 16.83 -17.80
N VAL A 116 12.65 16.06 -18.55
CA VAL A 116 11.21 15.83 -18.32
C VAL A 116 11.02 14.48 -17.65
N CYS A 117 10.33 14.48 -16.51
CA CYS A 117 10.04 13.30 -15.69
C CYS A 117 8.52 13.11 -15.62
N GLY A 118 8.05 11.89 -15.86
CA GLY A 118 6.67 11.48 -15.55
C GLY A 118 6.48 11.15 -14.07
N ASP A 119 5.54 10.27 -13.82
CA ASP A 119 4.99 9.91 -12.51
C ASP A 119 6.04 9.36 -11.54
N ILE A 120 5.87 9.65 -10.24
CA ILE A 120 6.77 9.28 -9.15
C ILE A 120 6.10 8.38 -8.11
N HIS A 121 4.82 8.61 -7.81
CA HIS A 121 3.98 7.78 -6.94
C HIS A 121 4.63 7.40 -5.60
N GLY A 122 5.20 8.38 -4.89
CA GLY A 122 5.79 8.15 -3.57
C GLY A 122 6.98 7.20 -3.54
N GLN A 123 7.67 6.98 -4.67
CA GLN A 123 8.91 6.20 -4.74
C GLN A 123 10.15 7.08 -4.50
N TYR A 124 10.35 7.52 -3.26
CA TYR A 124 11.42 8.47 -2.89
C TYR A 124 12.84 8.00 -3.27
N TYR A 125 13.12 6.72 -3.10
CA TYR A 125 14.43 6.12 -3.40
C TYR A 125 14.71 6.14 -4.92
N ASP A 126 13.68 5.95 -5.74
CA ASP A 126 13.77 6.07 -7.19
C ASP A 126 13.82 7.52 -7.65
N LEU A 127 13.19 8.44 -6.91
CA LEU A 127 13.36 9.88 -7.13
C LEU A 127 14.82 10.30 -6.98
N MET A 128 15.57 9.74 -6.02
CA MET A 128 17.03 9.97 -5.95
C MET A 128 17.73 9.46 -7.21
N LYS A 129 17.30 8.31 -7.73
CA LYS A 129 17.84 7.76 -8.97
C LYS A 129 17.55 8.63 -10.19
N ILE A 130 16.40 9.29 -10.24
CA ILE A 130 16.06 10.26 -11.28
C ILE A 130 17.11 11.39 -11.34
N PHE A 131 17.53 11.92 -10.19
CA PHE A 131 18.55 12.97 -10.14
C PHE A 131 19.94 12.46 -10.52
N ASP A 132 20.27 11.21 -10.23
CA ASP A 132 21.52 10.57 -10.71
C ASP A 132 21.56 10.48 -12.24
N VAL A 133 20.45 10.05 -12.87
CA VAL A 133 20.41 9.79 -14.33
C VAL A 133 20.13 11.05 -15.15
N GLY A 134 19.31 11.97 -14.64
CA GLY A 134 19.01 13.25 -15.28
C GLY A 134 20.17 14.26 -15.14
N GLY A 135 20.98 14.10 -14.10
CA GLY A 135 22.14 14.93 -13.76
C GLY A 135 21.80 16.03 -12.75
N PRO A 136 22.80 16.74 -12.23
CA PRO A 136 22.60 17.68 -11.13
C PRO A 136 21.73 18.86 -11.57
N ILE A 137 20.78 19.24 -10.70
CA ILE A 137 19.76 20.27 -10.92
C ILE A 137 20.34 21.66 -11.21
N ASN A 138 21.53 21.97 -10.70
CA ASN A 138 22.22 23.23 -10.96
C ASN A 138 22.72 23.38 -12.41
N LYS A 139 22.79 22.29 -13.17
CA LYS A 139 23.25 22.24 -14.58
C LYS A 139 22.16 21.78 -15.53
N ASN A 140 21.18 21.03 -15.04
CA ASN A 140 20.10 20.45 -15.84
C ASN A 140 18.77 20.91 -15.24
N PRO A 141 18.04 21.82 -15.92
CA PRO A 141 16.68 22.17 -15.50
C PRO A 141 15.74 20.95 -15.56
N TYR A 142 14.74 20.90 -14.69
CA TYR A 142 13.79 19.79 -14.57
C TYR A 142 12.34 20.25 -14.73
N LEU A 143 11.55 19.43 -15.41
CA LEU A 143 10.10 19.52 -15.49
C LEU A 143 9.53 18.17 -15.03
N PHE A 144 8.73 18.18 -13.97
CA PHE A 144 7.95 17.01 -13.55
C PHE A 144 6.49 17.17 -14.00
N LEU A 145 5.90 16.08 -14.51
CA LEU A 145 4.58 16.12 -15.12
C LEU A 145 3.42 15.91 -14.13
N GLY A 146 3.66 15.49 -12.89
CA GLY A 146 2.64 15.24 -11.89
C GLY A 146 2.81 13.90 -11.18
N ASP A 147 1.82 13.52 -10.38
CA ASP A 147 1.71 12.25 -9.66
C ASP A 147 2.92 11.96 -8.78
N TYR A 148 3.13 12.86 -7.81
CA TYR A 148 4.17 12.79 -6.79
C TYR A 148 3.81 11.83 -5.65
N VAL A 149 2.51 11.70 -5.38
CA VAL A 149 1.95 11.06 -4.19
C VAL A 149 1.13 9.81 -4.52
N ASP A 150 0.60 9.19 -3.47
CA ASP A 150 -0.13 7.92 -3.45
C ASP A 150 0.68 6.72 -3.95
N ARG A 151 0.11 5.53 -3.70
CA ARG A 151 0.58 4.21 -4.14
C ARG A 151 1.84 3.75 -3.39
N GLY A 152 2.95 4.46 -3.54
CA GLY A 152 4.15 4.27 -2.74
C GLY A 152 3.97 4.77 -1.30
N CYS A 153 4.89 4.36 -0.42
CA CYS A 153 4.84 4.67 1.01
C CYS A 153 5.67 5.92 1.41
N PHE A 154 6.27 6.62 0.44
CA PHE A 154 7.14 7.77 0.67
C PHE A 154 6.69 9.02 -0.12
N GLY A 155 5.37 9.22 -0.21
CA GLY A 155 4.76 10.36 -0.91
C GLY A 155 5.11 11.69 -0.27
N ILE A 156 5.12 11.79 1.07
CA ILE A 156 5.40 13.05 1.76
C ILE A 156 6.88 13.45 1.62
N GLU A 157 7.79 12.49 1.63
CA GLU A 157 9.22 12.73 1.39
C GLU A 157 9.46 13.20 -0.05
N CYS A 158 8.79 12.59 -1.04
CA CYS A 158 8.85 13.05 -2.43
C CYS A 158 8.40 14.50 -2.56
N LEU A 159 7.23 14.82 -1.99
CA LEU A 159 6.64 16.14 -2.07
C LEU A 159 7.50 17.21 -1.39
N LEU A 160 7.89 16.98 -0.13
CA LEU A 160 8.70 17.93 0.64
C LEU A 160 10.08 18.16 0.01
N TYR A 161 10.71 17.10 -0.53
CA TYR A 161 12.00 17.23 -1.19
C TYR A 161 11.91 18.01 -2.51
N LEU A 162 10.92 17.70 -3.37
CA LEU A 162 10.70 18.43 -4.62
C LEU A 162 10.35 19.90 -4.36
N TYR A 163 9.57 20.19 -3.32
CA TYR A 163 9.22 21.55 -2.93
C TYR A 163 10.42 22.31 -2.38
N ALA A 164 11.25 21.68 -1.54
CA ALA A 164 12.51 22.26 -1.10
C ALA A 164 13.42 22.61 -2.29
N LEU A 165 13.51 21.74 -3.29
CA LEU A 165 14.23 22.03 -4.54
C LEU A 165 13.56 23.19 -5.33
N LYS A 166 12.22 23.26 -5.38
CA LYS A 166 11.50 24.37 -6.04
C LYS A 166 11.85 25.72 -5.41
N LEU A 167 11.99 25.81 -4.09
CA LEU A 167 12.40 27.03 -3.39
C LEU A 167 13.84 27.47 -3.75
N TRP A 168 14.74 26.51 -3.98
CA TRP A 168 16.12 26.79 -4.42
C TRP A 168 16.22 27.11 -5.91
N TYR A 169 15.39 26.46 -6.73
CA TYR A 169 15.48 26.47 -8.19
C TYR A 169 14.17 26.91 -8.87
N PRO A 170 13.53 28.02 -8.47
CA PRO A 170 12.18 28.37 -8.95
C PRO A 170 12.10 28.64 -10.45
N LYS A 171 13.24 28.97 -11.08
CA LYS A 171 13.36 29.25 -12.53
C LYS A 171 13.95 28.10 -13.35
N THR A 172 14.30 26.98 -12.71
CA THR A 172 14.93 25.82 -13.38
C THR A 172 14.36 24.48 -12.93
N LEU A 173 13.46 24.46 -11.95
CA LEU A 173 12.64 23.30 -11.61
C LEU A 173 11.16 23.71 -11.66
N TRP A 174 10.40 22.95 -12.44
CA TRP A 174 8.98 23.13 -12.65
C TRP A 174 8.23 21.86 -12.30
N LEU A 175 7.10 22.02 -11.62
CA LEU A 175 6.23 20.96 -11.16
C LEU A 175 4.86 21.21 -11.77
N LEU A 176 4.32 20.22 -12.49
CA LEU A 176 2.94 20.24 -12.97
C LEU A 176 2.04 19.48 -12.01
N ARG A 177 0.73 19.71 -12.13
CA ARG A 177 -0.29 18.95 -11.41
C ARG A 177 -0.61 17.65 -12.14
N GLY A 178 -0.55 16.53 -11.43
CA GLY A 178 -1.11 15.26 -11.86
C GLY A 178 -2.53 15.04 -11.32
N ASN A 179 -3.14 13.91 -11.65
CA ASN A 179 -4.47 13.58 -11.17
C ASN A 179 -4.48 13.20 -9.68
N HIS A 180 -3.36 12.68 -9.15
CA HIS A 180 -3.23 12.34 -7.73
C HIS A 180 -3.03 13.54 -6.81
N GLU A 181 -2.69 14.72 -7.34
CA GLU A 181 -2.59 15.96 -6.56
C GLU A 181 -3.98 16.59 -6.34
N CYS A 182 -4.89 15.85 -5.70
CA CYS A 182 -6.24 16.26 -5.36
C CYS A 182 -6.76 15.57 -4.11
N ALA A 183 -7.66 16.22 -3.37
CA ALA A 183 -8.19 15.68 -2.11
C ALA A 183 -8.95 14.37 -2.31
N HIS A 184 -9.65 14.22 -3.44
CA HIS A 184 -10.45 13.04 -3.79
C HIS A 184 -9.59 11.77 -3.84
N LEU A 185 -8.48 11.78 -4.59
CA LEU A 185 -7.61 10.62 -4.75
C LEU A 185 -6.80 10.34 -3.49
N THR A 186 -6.21 11.38 -2.89
CA THR A 186 -5.35 11.18 -1.71
C THR A 186 -6.11 10.71 -0.47
N ALA A 187 -7.41 11.00 -0.40
CA ALA A 187 -8.30 10.47 0.64
C ALA A 187 -8.72 9.02 0.38
N TYR A 188 -8.86 8.61 -0.88
CA TYR A 188 -9.21 7.25 -1.26
C TYR A 188 -8.01 6.28 -1.15
N PHE A 189 -6.83 6.72 -1.57
CA PHE A 189 -5.60 5.93 -1.52
C PHE A 189 -4.85 6.12 -0.19
N THR A 190 -3.53 6.28 -0.25
CA THR A 190 -2.65 6.13 0.92
C THR A 190 -2.13 7.46 1.44
N PHE A 191 -2.10 8.54 0.65
CA PHE A 191 -1.39 9.75 1.02
C PHE A 191 -2.00 10.50 2.21
N LYS A 192 -3.34 10.57 2.34
CA LYS A 192 -3.96 11.17 3.53
C LYS A 192 -3.53 10.43 4.80
N ARG A 193 -3.58 9.11 4.76
CA ARG A 193 -3.17 8.26 5.89
C ARG A 193 -1.66 8.33 6.16
N GLU A 194 -0.85 8.45 5.11
CA GLU A 194 0.59 8.69 5.23
C GLU A 194 0.87 9.97 6.03
N CYS A 195 0.20 11.07 5.67
CA CYS A 195 0.33 12.35 6.37
C CYS A 195 -0.11 12.24 7.83
N LEU A 196 -1.24 11.59 8.10
CA LEU A 196 -1.73 11.36 9.47
C LEU A 196 -0.80 10.47 10.30
N HIS A 197 -0.14 9.49 9.68
CA HIS A 197 0.79 8.59 10.36
C HIS A 197 2.15 9.26 10.64
N LYS A 198 2.67 10.02 9.67
CA LYS A 198 4.01 10.61 9.75
C LYS A 198 4.03 12.00 10.40
N TYR A 199 2.96 12.77 10.20
CA TYR A 199 2.82 14.17 10.62
C TYR A 199 1.44 14.41 11.26
N SER A 200 0.54 15.13 10.57
CA SER A 200 -0.76 15.58 11.08
C SER A 200 -1.77 15.82 9.95
N GLU A 201 -3.04 16.01 10.31
CA GLU A 201 -4.08 16.44 9.37
C GLU A 201 -3.80 17.86 8.84
N THR A 202 -3.22 18.73 9.67
CA THR A 202 -2.83 20.09 9.26
C THR A 202 -1.78 20.09 8.14
N VAL A 203 -0.82 19.16 8.18
CA VAL A 203 0.13 18.95 7.09
C VAL A 203 -0.56 18.45 5.82
N TYR A 204 -1.51 17.51 5.94
CA TYR A 204 -2.30 17.04 4.80
C TYR A 204 -3.09 18.17 4.14
N ASP A 205 -3.79 18.99 4.92
CA ASP A 205 -4.55 20.13 4.42
C ASP A 205 -3.65 21.17 3.76
N ALA A 206 -2.43 21.38 4.28
CA ALA A 206 -1.43 22.21 3.63
C ALA A 206 -0.94 21.61 2.30
N CYS A 207 -0.77 20.28 2.20
CA CYS A 207 -0.47 19.60 0.95
C CYS A 207 -1.57 19.82 -0.09
N VAL A 208 -2.84 19.58 0.28
CA VAL A 208 -3.99 19.78 -0.62
C VAL A 208 -4.09 21.23 -1.10
N ARG A 209 -3.92 22.23 -0.20
CA ARG A 209 -3.87 23.64 -0.60
C ARG A 209 -2.73 23.93 -1.59
N SER A 210 -1.57 23.29 -1.39
CA SER A 210 -0.42 23.46 -2.29
C SER A 210 -0.69 22.87 -3.68
N PHE A 211 -1.42 21.74 -3.75
CA PHE A 211 -1.77 21.08 -5.01
C PHE A 211 -2.60 21.98 -5.91
N TYR A 212 -3.51 22.78 -5.35
CA TYR A 212 -4.32 23.73 -6.12
C TYR A 212 -3.48 24.85 -6.75
N SER A 213 -2.26 25.06 -6.28
CA SER A 213 -1.36 26.07 -6.83
C SER A 213 -0.45 25.54 -7.94
N LEU A 214 -0.36 24.22 -8.12
CA LEU A 214 0.47 23.58 -9.16
C LEU A 214 0.00 24.00 -10.57
N PRO A 215 0.91 24.48 -11.43
CA PRO A 215 0.64 24.70 -12.85
C PRO A 215 0.13 23.44 -13.56
N LEU A 216 -0.67 23.62 -14.62
CA LEU A 216 -1.32 22.50 -15.30
C LEU A 216 -0.51 21.96 -16.49
N THR A 217 0.20 22.85 -17.19
CA THR A 217 0.84 22.53 -18.45
C THR A 217 2.15 23.30 -18.63
N ALA A 218 3.00 22.83 -19.53
CA ALA A 218 4.22 23.52 -19.92
C ALA A 218 4.42 23.52 -21.44
N LEU A 219 5.20 24.49 -21.93
CA LEU A 219 5.62 24.62 -23.31
C LEU A 219 7.14 24.77 -23.39
N ILE A 220 7.82 23.77 -23.95
CA ILE A 220 9.26 23.74 -24.11
C ILE A 220 9.61 24.25 -25.53
N ASP A 221 10.48 25.27 -25.62
CA ASP A 221 10.97 25.86 -26.89
C ASP A 221 9.85 26.35 -27.85
N GLY A 222 8.64 26.57 -27.33
CA GLY A 222 7.47 26.84 -28.18
C GLY A 222 7.02 25.65 -29.05
N LYS A 223 7.53 24.44 -28.79
CA LYS A 223 7.38 23.26 -29.67
C LYS A 223 6.73 22.07 -29.00
N PHE A 224 7.09 21.77 -27.75
CA PHE A 224 6.56 20.60 -27.06
C PHE A 224 5.57 21.04 -26.00
N PHE A 225 4.32 20.61 -26.16
CA PHE A 225 3.30 20.78 -25.14
C PHE A 225 3.43 19.66 -24.12
N CYS A 226 3.48 20.00 -22.84
CA CYS A 226 3.67 19.06 -21.74
C CYS A 226 2.48 19.16 -20.79
N VAL A 227 1.94 18.02 -20.42
CA VAL A 227 0.73 17.88 -19.62
C VAL A 227 0.78 16.53 -18.90
N HIS A 228 0.08 16.35 -17.78
CA HIS A 228 0.00 15.05 -17.12
C HIS A 228 -0.85 14.05 -17.93
N GLY A 229 -2.13 14.40 -18.05
CA GLY A 229 -3.18 13.72 -18.80
C GLY A 229 -2.97 13.87 -20.30
N GLY A 230 -3.82 14.65 -20.95
CA GLY A 230 -3.76 14.81 -22.39
C GLY A 230 -4.40 16.09 -22.88
N ILE A 231 -5.01 15.97 -24.07
CA ILE A 231 -5.78 17.06 -24.68
C ILE A 231 -7.27 16.88 -24.38
N SER A 232 -8.04 17.96 -24.54
CA SER A 232 -9.47 18.01 -24.25
C SER A 232 -10.28 18.48 -25.47
N PRO A 233 -11.55 18.07 -25.61
CA PRO A 233 -12.48 18.69 -26.56
C PRO A 233 -12.60 20.21 -26.40
N GLU A 234 -12.40 20.73 -25.18
CA GLU A 234 -12.46 22.15 -24.84
C GLU A 234 -11.12 22.88 -25.09
N LEU A 235 -10.02 22.13 -25.31
CA LEU A 235 -8.69 22.67 -25.58
C LEU A 235 -8.45 22.83 -27.09
N VAL A 236 -8.96 23.91 -27.66
CA VAL A 236 -8.81 24.20 -29.10
C VAL A 236 -7.46 24.86 -29.39
N THR A 237 -7.07 25.81 -28.53
CA THR A 237 -5.86 26.63 -28.63
C THR A 237 -5.16 26.74 -27.28
N LEU A 238 -3.87 27.05 -27.27
CA LEU A 238 -3.13 27.26 -26.01
C LEU A 238 -3.69 28.42 -25.15
N SER A 239 -4.40 29.39 -25.75
CA SER A 239 -5.06 30.48 -25.01
C SER A 239 -6.29 30.02 -24.21
N ASP A 240 -6.84 28.84 -24.48
CA ASP A 240 -7.95 28.30 -23.70
C ASP A 240 -7.51 27.95 -22.26
N LEU A 241 -6.22 27.71 -22.05
CA LEU A 241 -5.63 27.45 -20.74
C LEU A 241 -5.70 28.66 -19.80
N ASP A 242 -5.71 29.88 -20.33
CA ASP A 242 -5.80 31.11 -19.53
C ASP A 242 -7.19 31.27 -18.87
N LYS A 243 -8.20 30.53 -19.35
CA LYS A 243 -9.58 30.57 -18.83
C LYS A 243 -9.80 29.63 -17.66
N VAL A 244 -8.87 28.71 -17.40
CA VAL A 244 -9.02 27.70 -16.34
C VAL A 244 -8.68 28.32 -14.99
N ASP A 245 -9.64 28.32 -14.07
CA ASP A 245 -9.31 28.53 -12.65
C ASP A 245 -8.79 27.22 -12.06
N ARG A 246 -7.47 27.16 -11.86
CA ARG A 246 -6.81 25.95 -11.35
C ARG A 246 -6.83 25.82 -9.83
N TYR A 247 -7.22 26.89 -9.10
CA TYR A 247 -7.15 26.97 -7.64
C TYR A 247 -8.32 26.27 -6.95
N CYS A 248 -8.64 25.07 -7.42
CA CYS A 248 -9.78 24.29 -6.98
C CYS A 248 -9.48 22.78 -7.01
N GLU A 249 -10.37 22.02 -6.38
CA GLU A 249 -10.41 20.57 -6.57
C GLU A 249 -10.86 20.27 -8.02
N PRO A 250 -10.20 19.35 -8.74
CA PRO A 250 -10.59 19.00 -10.10
C PRO A 250 -11.98 18.38 -10.08
N ALA A 251 -12.89 18.92 -10.88
CA ALA A 251 -14.22 18.33 -11.06
C ALA A 251 -14.14 16.99 -11.81
N SER A 252 -15.23 16.23 -11.83
CA SER A 252 -15.34 14.98 -12.59
C SER A 252 -15.44 15.16 -14.11
N SER A 253 -15.51 16.41 -14.61
CA SER A 253 -15.58 16.76 -16.03
C SER A 253 -15.06 18.17 -16.30
N GLY A 254 -14.85 18.50 -17.58
CA GLY A 254 -14.38 19.81 -18.05
C GLY A 254 -12.87 19.85 -18.30
N LEU A 255 -12.38 20.97 -18.86
CA LEU A 255 -10.99 21.12 -19.30
C LEU A 255 -9.95 20.75 -18.22
N LEU A 256 -10.13 21.16 -16.96
CA LEU A 256 -9.19 20.81 -15.88
C LEU A 256 -9.14 19.30 -15.64
N CYS A 257 -10.28 18.61 -15.63
CA CYS A 257 -10.34 17.16 -15.51
C CYS A 257 -9.57 16.50 -16.67
N ASP A 258 -9.84 16.94 -17.90
CA ASP A 258 -9.26 16.35 -19.09
C ASP A 258 -7.74 16.52 -19.20
N LEU A 259 -7.21 17.66 -18.79
CA LEU A 259 -5.76 17.88 -18.72
C LEU A 259 -5.07 16.91 -17.75
N LEU A 260 -5.78 16.39 -16.75
CA LEU A 260 -5.22 15.48 -15.75
C LEU A 260 -5.52 14.00 -16.06
N TRP A 261 -6.64 13.68 -16.71
CA TRP A 261 -7.16 12.32 -16.85
C TRP A 261 -7.28 11.78 -18.29
N ALA A 262 -7.15 12.61 -19.31
CA ALA A 262 -7.33 12.14 -20.69
C ALA A 262 -6.19 11.21 -21.14
N ASP A 263 -6.53 10.16 -21.88
CA ASP A 263 -5.57 9.15 -22.37
C ASP A 263 -5.58 9.04 -23.91
N PRO A 264 -4.47 8.63 -24.53
CA PRO A 264 -4.51 8.21 -25.92
C PRO A 264 -5.40 6.96 -26.06
N MET A 265 -6.15 6.84 -27.16
CA MET A 265 -6.94 5.62 -27.37
C MET A 265 -6.09 4.35 -27.38
N PRO A 266 -6.63 3.20 -26.92
CA PRO A 266 -6.03 1.90 -27.18
C PRO A 266 -5.76 1.74 -28.69
N ASN A 267 -4.58 1.23 -29.06
CA ASN A 267 -4.09 1.18 -30.44
C ASN A 267 -3.95 2.55 -31.13
N PHE A 268 -3.58 3.59 -30.39
CA PHE A 268 -3.36 4.95 -30.90
C PHE A 268 -2.55 4.99 -32.21
N GLY A 269 -3.09 5.67 -33.21
CA GLY A 269 -2.59 5.70 -34.59
C GLY A 269 -3.11 4.59 -35.51
N HIS A 270 -3.73 3.53 -34.98
CA HIS A 270 -4.32 2.42 -35.76
C HIS A 270 -5.79 2.21 -35.38
N GLU A 271 -6.46 3.27 -34.95
CA GLU A 271 -7.75 3.17 -34.27
C GLU A 271 -8.90 2.80 -35.20
N GLN A 272 -8.71 2.97 -36.50
CA GLN A 272 -9.67 2.56 -37.54
C GLN A 272 -9.66 1.03 -37.74
N GLU A 273 -8.61 0.34 -37.30
CA GLU A 273 -8.50 -1.10 -37.44
C GLU A 273 -9.38 -1.80 -36.40
N PRO A 274 -10.08 -2.89 -36.77
CA PRO A 274 -10.79 -3.74 -35.83
C PRO A 274 -9.86 -4.20 -34.71
N SER A 275 -10.29 -4.05 -33.47
CA SER A 275 -9.59 -4.57 -32.29
C SER A 275 -10.53 -5.46 -31.48
N TYR A 276 -9.97 -6.24 -30.54
CA TYR A 276 -10.77 -7.11 -29.67
C TYR A 276 -11.84 -6.31 -28.89
N GLU A 277 -11.49 -5.13 -28.39
CA GLU A 277 -12.40 -4.24 -27.66
C GLU A 277 -13.36 -3.50 -28.59
N ARG A 278 -12.97 -3.31 -29.86
CA ARG A 278 -13.74 -2.54 -30.86
C ARG A 278 -13.79 -3.31 -32.19
N PRO A 279 -14.75 -4.24 -32.35
CA PRO A 279 -14.82 -5.08 -33.55
C PRO A 279 -14.99 -4.31 -34.86
N ASN A 280 -15.54 -3.09 -34.80
CA ASN A 280 -15.79 -2.25 -35.98
C ASN A 280 -14.73 -1.16 -36.19
N GLY A 281 -13.71 -1.07 -35.33
CA GLY A 281 -12.80 0.08 -35.27
C GLY A 281 -13.52 1.38 -34.89
N VAL A 282 -12.77 2.48 -34.82
CA VAL A 282 -13.32 3.81 -34.60
C VAL A 282 -13.59 4.50 -35.94
N PRO A 283 -14.82 5.00 -36.18
CA PRO A 283 -15.15 5.70 -37.42
C PRO A 283 -14.20 6.89 -37.70
N PRO A 284 -13.78 7.10 -38.96
CA PRO A 284 -13.00 8.28 -39.32
C PRO A 284 -13.75 9.58 -38.97
N GLY A 285 -13.02 10.58 -38.47
CA GLY A 285 -13.61 11.85 -38.00
C GLY A 285 -14.09 11.84 -36.54
N THR A 286 -13.96 10.70 -35.83
CA THR A 286 -14.13 10.67 -34.37
C THR A 286 -12.83 11.13 -33.69
N PHE A 287 -12.93 12.24 -32.96
CA PHE A 287 -11.80 12.84 -32.24
C PHE A 287 -11.71 12.42 -30.77
N TRP A 288 -12.86 12.12 -30.17
CA TRP A 288 -13.02 11.93 -28.73
C TRP A 288 -13.98 10.80 -28.47
N GLU A 289 -13.67 10.00 -27.47
CA GLU A 289 -14.58 9.02 -26.92
C GLU A 289 -14.49 9.00 -25.40
N HIS A 290 -15.53 8.54 -24.71
CA HIS A 290 -15.51 8.47 -23.25
C HIS A 290 -14.42 7.49 -22.76
N ASN A 291 -13.61 7.92 -21.78
CA ASN A 291 -12.57 7.07 -21.21
C ASN A 291 -13.16 6.10 -20.19
N ASN A 292 -13.49 4.90 -20.64
CA ASN A 292 -14.08 3.86 -19.81
C ASN A 292 -13.12 3.29 -18.76
N THR A 293 -11.80 3.35 -19.02
CA THR A 293 -10.77 2.87 -18.08
C THR A 293 -10.69 3.81 -16.88
N ARG A 294 -10.65 5.12 -17.13
CA ARG A 294 -10.62 6.14 -16.07
C ARG A 294 -11.99 6.41 -15.46
N GLY A 295 -13.08 6.10 -16.17
CA GLY A 295 -14.45 6.35 -15.73
C GLY A 295 -14.86 7.83 -15.73
N CYS A 296 -14.00 8.69 -16.26
CA CYS A 296 -14.18 10.13 -16.44
C CYS A 296 -13.30 10.59 -17.62
N SER A 297 -13.46 11.83 -18.08
CA SER A 297 -12.70 12.38 -19.21
C SER A 297 -12.83 11.56 -20.51
N TYR A 298 -11.86 11.72 -21.42
CA TYR A 298 -11.92 11.23 -22.79
C TYR A 298 -10.66 10.47 -23.17
N TYR A 299 -10.85 9.48 -24.03
CA TYR A 299 -9.81 9.05 -24.92
C TYR A 299 -9.70 10.00 -26.12
N TYR A 300 -8.48 10.41 -26.45
CA TYR A 300 -8.20 11.22 -27.64
C TYR A 300 -7.60 10.37 -28.76
N THR A 301 -8.04 10.60 -29.98
CA THR A 301 -7.55 9.87 -31.16
C THR A 301 -6.32 10.52 -31.78
N TYR A 302 -5.58 9.77 -32.60
CA TYR A 302 -4.45 10.29 -33.37
C TYR A 302 -4.83 11.49 -34.24
N GLU A 303 -6.03 11.47 -34.84
CA GLU A 303 -6.53 12.58 -35.65
C GLU A 303 -6.72 13.86 -34.81
N ALA A 304 -7.22 13.73 -33.57
CA ALA A 304 -7.40 14.85 -32.64
C ALA A 304 -6.05 15.50 -32.29
N VAL A 305 -5.04 14.67 -31.99
CA VAL A 305 -3.70 15.14 -31.66
C VAL A 305 -3.03 15.82 -32.85
N VAL A 306 -3.07 15.24 -34.05
CA VAL A 306 -2.47 15.85 -35.25
C VAL A 306 -3.08 17.22 -35.50
N LYS A 307 -4.42 17.33 -35.43
CA LYS A 307 -5.13 18.59 -35.61
C LYS A 307 -4.75 19.64 -34.55
N PHE A 308 -4.60 19.23 -33.29
CA PHE A 308 -4.16 20.11 -32.20
C PHE A 308 -2.73 20.61 -32.41
N ILE A 309 -1.82 19.70 -32.77
CA ILE A 309 -0.40 19.99 -33.03
C ILE A 309 -0.25 20.98 -34.19
N GLU A 310 -0.97 20.75 -35.30
CA GLU A 310 -0.90 21.62 -36.48
C GLU A 310 -1.49 23.01 -36.20
N ARG A 311 -2.66 23.07 -35.54
CA ARG A 311 -3.33 24.32 -35.19
C ARG A 311 -2.47 25.20 -34.27
N ASN A 312 -1.78 24.61 -33.30
CA ASN A 312 -0.96 25.34 -32.32
C ASN A 312 0.52 25.42 -32.70
N HIS A 313 0.88 25.00 -33.93
CA HIS A 313 2.24 25.00 -34.46
C HIS A 313 3.27 24.20 -33.62
N LEU A 314 2.82 23.18 -32.89
CA LEU A 314 3.64 22.32 -32.01
C LEU A 314 4.36 21.21 -32.79
N LEU A 315 5.35 20.57 -32.19
CA LEU A 315 6.06 19.41 -32.74
C LEU A 315 5.54 18.07 -32.19
N GLY A 316 5.15 18.04 -30.92
CA GLY A 316 4.63 16.84 -30.24
C GLY A 316 4.18 17.16 -28.82
N ILE A 317 3.60 16.17 -28.17
CA ILE A 317 3.11 16.23 -26.79
C ILE A 317 3.95 15.30 -25.90
N PHE A 318 4.38 15.77 -24.73
CA PHE A 318 4.96 14.92 -23.69
C PHE A 318 3.96 14.77 -22.55
N ARG A 319 3.70 13.53 -22.11
CA ARG A 319 2.70 13.25 -21.08
C ARG A 319 3.09 12.11 -20.13
N GLY A 320 2.44 12.04 -18.96
CA GLY A 320 2.66 11.04 -17.90
C GLY A 320 1.53 10.00 -17.80
N HIS A 321 1.05 9.74 -16.59
CA HIS A 321 -0.23 9.11 -16.20
C HIS A 321 -0.46 7.62 -16.54
N GLU A 322 0.20 7.07 -17.55
CA GLU A 322 0.09 5.65 -17.90
C GLU A 322 1.43 4.93 -17.71
N ALA A 323 1.43 3.92 -16.84
CA ALA A 323 2.58 3.03 -16.66
C ALA A 323 3.05 2.41 -17.98
N GLN A 324 4.36 2.36 -18.18
CA GLN A 324 5.00 1.81 -19.39
C GLN A 324 6.08 0.80 -18.99
N ASP A 325 6.10 -0.38 -19.61
CA ASP A 325 7.10 -1.42 -19.32
C ASP A 325 8.56 -0.92 -19.54
N ALA A 326 8.78 -0.21 -20.64
CA ALA A 326 10.07 0.42 -20.93
C ALA A 326 10.28 1.77 -20.21
N GLY A 327 9.34 2.23 -19.39
CA GLY A 327 9.30 3.57 -18.79
C GLY A 327 8.93 4.68 -19.78
N TYR A 328 8.75 4.38 -21.07
CA TYR A 328 8.26 5.33 -22.05
C TYR A 328 7.59 4.62 -23.24
N THR A 329 6.74 5.34 -23.96
CA THR A 329 6.20 4.93 -25.25
C THR A 329 6.21 6.11 -26.22
N MET A 330 6.77 5.88 -27.42
CA MET A 330 6.67 6.83 -28.53
C MET A 330 5.52 6.43 -29.45
N HIS A 331 4.49 7.26 -29.50
CA HIS A 331 3.32 7.01 -30.32
C HIS A 331 3.56 7.33 -31.81
N ARG A 332 2.56 7.03 -32.65
CA ARG A 332 2.60 7.23 -34.10
C ARG A 332 3.14 8.62 -34.49
N ARG A 333 3.99 8.66 -35.51
CA ARG A 333 4.60 9.91 -35.99
C ARG A 333 3.63 10.73 -36.81
N THR A 334 3.64 12.05 -36.59
CA THR A 334 2.88 13.02 -37.39
C THR A 334 3.24 12.94 -38.88
N PRO A 335 2.30 13.15 -39.82
CA PRO A 335 2.58 13.02 -41.25
C PRO A 335 3.48 14.15 -41.76
N SER A 336 3.26 15.36 -41.25
CA SER A 336 3.95 16.58 -41.67
C SER A 336 5.38 16.67 -41.13
N LYS A 337 5.57 16.46 -39.82
CA LYS A 337 6.87 16.68 -39.15
C LYS A 337 7.69 15.39 -38.94
N LYS A 338 7.11 14.22 -39.21
CA LYS A 338 7.73 12.88 -39.00
C LYS A 338 8.30 12.67 -37.59
N PHE A 339 7.73 13.37 -36.61
CA PHE A 339 8.08 13.28 -35.19
C PHE A 339 6.93 12.58 -34.42
N PRO A 340 7.20 11.77 -33.37
CA PRO A 340 6.16 11.16 -32.54
C PRO A 340 5.13 12.20 -32.09
N SER A 341 3.85 11.98 -32.35
CA SER A 341 2.81 12.95 -32.01
C SER A 341 2.65 13.08 -30.49
N VAL A 342 2.75 11.96 -29.77
CA VAL A 342 2.72 11.88 -28.31
C VAL A 342 3.89 11.02 -27.84
N ILE A 343 4.50 11.40 -26.72
CA ILE A 343 5.44 10.56 -25.98
C ILE A 343 4.94 10.46 -24.55
N THR A 344 4.61 9.23 -24.12
CA THR A 344 4.29 8.92 -22.73
C THR A 344 5.61 8.62 -22.00
N ILE A 345 5.84 9.25 -20.85
CA ILE A 345 7.02 9.06 -19.99
C ILE A 345 6.56 8.67 -18.59
N PHE A 346 7.20 7.66 -18.00
CA PHE A 346 6.84 7.13 -16.69
C PHE A 346 8.12 6.89 -15.88
N SER A 347 8.21 7.51 -14.69
CA SER A 347 9.46 7.57 -13.92
C SER A 347 9.43 6.72 -12.65
N ALA A 348 8.40 5.90 -12.44
CA ALA A 348 8.29 4.96 -11.32
C ALA A 348 8.69 3.55 -11.79
N PRO A 349 9.96 3.13 -11.64
CA PRO A 349 10.38 1.77 -11.98
C PRO A 349 9.81 0.75 -10.99
N ASN A 350 9.61 -0.49 -11.43
CA ASN A 350 9.00 -1.57 -10.63
C ASN A 350 7.76 -1.08 -9.86
N TYR A 351 6.86 -0.40 -10.56
CA TYR A 351 5.68 0.22 -9.97
C TYR A 351 4.89 -0.77 -9.11
N LEU A 352 4.45 -0.31 -7.94
CA LEU A 352 3.76 -1.11 -6.92
C LEU A 352 4.52 -2.37 -6.44
N ASP A 353 5.84 -2.43 -6.64
CA ASP A 353 6.68 -3.59 -6.38
C ASP A 353 6.34 -4.87 -7.16
N VAL A 354 5.47 -4.78 -8.17
CA VAL A 354 4.93 -5.95 -8.91
C VAL A 354 4.99 -5.80 -10.43
N TYR A 355 5.02 -4.58 -10.97
CA TYR A 355 4.99 -4.37 -12.42
C TYR A 355 6.29 -4.76 -13.12
N HIS A 356 7.42 -4.73 -12.41
CA HIS A 356 8.76 -5.02 -12.94
C HIS A 356 9.17 -4.17 -14.16
N ASN A 357 8.50 -3.04 -14.39
CA ASN A 357 8.82 -2.10 -15.45
C ASN A 357 10.10 -1.31 -15.15
N ARG A 358 10.67 -0.70 -16.18
CA ARG A 358 11.70 0.33 -16.04
C ARG A 358 11.06 1.71 -15.84
N GLY A 359 11.82 2.61 -15.22
CA GLY A 359 11.54 4.04 -15.21
C GLY A 359 12.33 4.72 -16.33
N ALA A 360 11.88 5.87 -16.82
CA ALA A 360 12.65 6.67 -17.76
C ALA A 360 12.45 8.18 -17.59
N VAL A 361 13.45 8.95 -18.03
CA VAL A 361 13.36 10.41 -18.17
C VAL A 361 13.75 10.86 -19.56
N ILE A 362 13.15 11.96 -20.03
CA ILE A 362 13.48 12.59 -21.30
C ILE A 362 14.49 13.71 -21.06
N ARG A 363 15.70 13.61 -21.62
CA ARG A 363 16.65 14.72 -21.65
C ARG A 363 16.59 15.41 -23.01
N TYR A 364 16.03 16.61 -23.03
CA TYR A 364 15.98 17.48 -24.19
C TYR A 364 17.10 18.53 -24.10
N LYS A 365 18.06 18.48 -25.03
CA LYS A 365 19.19 19.41 -25.09
C LYS A 365 19.64 19.60 -26.53
N ASP A 366 19.94 20.84 -26.91
CA ASP A 366 20.44 21.20 -28.25
C ASP A 366 19.54 20.67 -29.38
N ARG A 367 18.21 20.70 -29.17
CA ARG A 367 17.17 20.16 -30.07
C ARG A 367 17.19 18.64 -30.24
N ASN A 368 18.02 17.93 -29.49
CA ASN A 368 18.05 16.47 -29.44
C ASN A 368 17.29 15.96 -28.23
N ILE A 369 16.54 14.87 -28.44
CA ILE A 369 15.81 14.16 -27.39
C ILE A 369 16.54 12.86 -27.13
N THR A 370 16.93 12.64 -25.89
CA THR A 370 17.52 11.38 -25.43
C THR A 370 16.72 10.83 -24.27
N ILE A 371 16.30 9.58 -24.35
CA ILE A 371 15.57 8.92 -23.26
C ILE A 371 16.58 8.12 -22.43
N ARG A 372 16.55 8.30 -21.11
CA ARG A 372 17.41 7.59 -20.17
C ARG A 372 16.53 6.70 -19.31
N GLN A 373 16.65 5.40 -19.48
CA GLN A 373 15.97 4.40 -18.67
C GLN A 373 16.79 4.07 -17.41
N PHE A 374 16.11 3.66 -16.35
CA PHE A 374 16.70 3.19 -15.11
C PHE A 374 15.82 2.13 -14.44
N ASN A 375 16.44 1.34 -13.57
CA ASN A 375 15.76 0.29 -12.81
C ASN A 375 15.45 0.77 -11.39
N ALA A 376 14.59 0.03 -10.70
CA ALA A 376 14.19 0.32 -9.33
C ALA A 376 15.35 0.18 -8.34
N SER A 377 15.25 0.98 -7.28
CA SER A 377 16.15 1.01 -6.14
C SER A 377 15.51 0.28 -4.98
N GLN A 378 16.32 -0.25 -4.07
CA GLN A 378 15.79 -0.81 -2.82
C GLN A 378 15.23 0.30 -1.95
N HIS A 379 14.12 0.02 -1.26
CA HIS A 379 13.52 0.91 -0.28
C HIS A 379 13.11 0.11 0.97
N PRO A 380 12.97 0.78 2.13
CA PRO A 380 12.43 0.18 3.34
C PRO A 380 11.02 -0.36 3.14
N TYR A 381 10.72 -1.42 3.88
CA TYR A 381 9.43 -2.08 3.85
C TYR A 381 8.46 -1.42 4.82
N TRP A 382 7.26 -1.09 4.33
CA TRP A 382 6.12 -0.70 5.14
C TRP A 382 5.03 -1.75 5.03
N LEU A 383 4.39 -2.07 6.16
CA LEU A 383 3.15 -2.82 6.13
C LEU A 383 2.08 -2.00 5.38
N PRO A 384 1.13 -2.67 4.70
CA PRO A 384 0.00 -2.01 4.08
C PRO A 384 -0.63 -1.01 5.03
N ASN A 385 -1.03 0.15 4.49
CA ASN A 385 -1.76 1.15 5.24
C ASN A 385 -1.01 1.77 6.43
N PHE A 386 0.32 1.62 6.50
CA PHE A 386 1.16 2.08 7.61
C PHE A 386 0.77 1.46 8.96
N MET A 387 0.25 0.23 8.94
CA MET A 387 -0.08 -0.51 10.15
C MET A 387 1.17 -0.84 10.97
N ASP A 388 1.06 -0.74 12.29
CA ASP A 388 2.10 -1.22 13.19
C ASP A 388 2.02 -2.75 13.38
N ALA A 389 3.15 -3.33 13.80
CA ALA A 389 3.28 -4.79 13.95
C ALA A 389 2.32 -5.38 15.00
N PHE A 390 1.89 -4.63 16.02
CA PHE A 390 0.93 -5.13 17.00
C PHE A 390 -0.45 -5.22 16.37
N THR A 391 -0.91 -4.14 15.74
CA THR A 391 -2.20 -4.14 15.06
C THR A 391 -2.28 -5.24 14.00
N TRP A 392 -1.20 -5.47 13.25
CA TRP A 392 -1.15 -6.54 12.26
C TRP A 392 -1.18 -7.96 12.87
N SER A 393 -0.41 -8.20 13.94
CA SER A 393 -0.23 -9.55 14.48
C SER A 393 -1.24 -9.96 15.54
N LEU A 394 -1.85 -9.01 16.25
CA LEU A 394 -2.71 -9.33 17.39
C LEU A 394 -3.97 -10.15 17.03
N PRO A 395 -4.67 -9.91 15.90
CA PRO A 395 -5.78 -10.76 15.49
C PRO A 395 -5.33 -12.22 15.29
N PHE A 396 -4.15 -12.41 14.69
CA PHE A 396 -3.57 -13.73 14.49
C PHE A 396 -3.20 -14.40 15.82
N VAL A 397 -2.52 -13.68 16.72
CA VAL A 397 -2.14 -14.18 18.04
C VAL A 397 -3.37 -14.58 18.86
N GLY A 398 -4.39 -13.73 18.87
CA GLY A 398 -5.67 -14.01 19.53
C GLY A 398 -6.32 -15.29 19.01
N SER A 399 -6.44 -15.40 17.68
CA SER A 399 -6.99 -16.58 17.00
C SER A 399 -6.24 -17.87 17.35
N LYS A 400 -4.90 -17.84 17.36
CA LYS A 400 -4.09 -19.04 17.66
C LYS A 400 -4.12 -19.42 19.13
N ILE A 401 -4.19 -18.46 20.03
CA ILE A 401 -4.39 -18.74 21.45
C ILE A 401 -5.78 -19.35 21.67
N THR A 402 -6.83 -18.82 21.06
CA THR A 402 -8.18 -19.39 21.21
C THR A 402 -8.28 -20.78 20.61
N GLU A 403 -7.66 -21.03 19.45
CA GLU A 403 -7.57 -22.35 18.83
C GLU A 403 -6.86 -23.35 19.75
N MET A 404 -5.72 -22.96 20.32
CA MET A 404 -4.97 -23.78 21.28
C MET A 404 -5.80 -24.09 22.53
N LEU A 405 -6.49 -23.08 23.09
CA LEU A 405 -7.37 -23.27 24.26
C LEU A 405 -8.54 -24.19 23.95
N LEU A 406 -9.14 -24.07 22.76
CA LEU A 406 -10.23 -24.94 22.33
C LEU A 406 -9.76 -26.38 22.12
N ALA A 407 -8.56 -26.57 21.56
CA ALA A 407 -7.93 -27.88 21.45
C ALA A 407 -7.66 -28.49 22.84
N ILE A 408 -7.15 -27.72 23.80
CA ILE A 408 -6.96 -28.18 25.19
C ILE A 408 -8.30 -28.56 25.83
N LEU A 409 -9.34 -27.74 25.65
CA LEU A 409 -10.67 -28.02 26.19
C LEU A 409 -11.33 -29.24 25.53
N SER A 410 -10.99 -29.55 24.28
CA SER A 410 -11.46 -30.75 23.57
C SER A 410 -10.81 -32.06 24.02
N ILE A 411 -9.71 -31.99 24.79
CA ILE A 411 -9.06 -33.17 25.40
C ILE A 411 -9.84 -33.67 26.62
N CYS A 412 -10.70 -32.84 27.22
CA CYS A 412 -11.65 -33.31 28.24
C CYS A 412 -12.65 -34.26 27.57
N THR A 413 -12.48 -35.56 27.79
CA THR A 413 -13.31 -36.63 27.24
C THR A 413 -14.69 -36.63 27.89
N GLU A 414 -15.70 -37.13 27.16
CA GLU A 414 -17.03 -37.45 27.73
C GLU A 414 -16.91 -38.29 29.00
N ASP A 415 -15.90 -39.17 29.09
CA ASP A 415 -15.62 -40.03 30.24
C ASP A 415 -15.36 -39.25 31.55
N GLU A 416 -14.62 -38.12 31.53
CA GLU A 416 -14.42 -37.29 32.75
C GLU A 416 -15.66 -36.47 33.14
N LEU A 417 -16.62 -36.34 32.22
CA LEU A 417 -17.91 -35.74 32.49
C LEU A 417 -18.90 -36.82 32.96
N GLU A 418 -18.88 -38.04 32.45
CA GLU A 418 -19.86 -39.08 32.78
C GLU A 418 -19.50 -39.92 34.04
N ASP A 419 -18.22 -40.11 34.35
CA ASP A 419 -17.72 -41.06 35.37
C ASP A 419 -17.81 -40.61 36.84
N ASP A 420 -18.92 -40.02 37.25
CA ASP A 420 -19.26 -39.96 38.69
C ASP A 420 -20.73 -40.35 38.96
N SER A 421 -21.38 -41.00 38.00
CA SER A 421 -22.81 -41.36 38.09
C SER A 421 -23.13 -42.85 37.95
N SER A 422 -22.16 -43.71 37.62
CA SER A 422 -22.44 -45.11 37.24
C SER A 422 -21.90 -46.19 38.20
N SER A 423 -21.20 -45.85 39.30
CA SER A 423 -20.61 -46.86 40.20
C SER A 423 -21.39 -47.17 41.48
N MET A 424 -22.69 -46.89 41.57
CA MET A 424 -23.50 -47.13 42.79
C MET A 424 -24.80 -47.90 42.53
N ALA A 425 -24.75 -48.94 41.69
CA ALA A 425 -25.80 -49.95 41.64
C ALA A 425 -25.21 -51.33 41.98
N ASP A 426 -25.70 -51.87 43.09
CA ASP A 426 -25.69 -53.27 43.50
C ASP A 426 -24.36 -53.88 43.97
N GLU A 427 -24.13 -53.88 45.30
CA GLU A 427 -24.20 -55.10 46.11
C GLU A 427 -24.11 -54.76 47.61
N ASP A 428 -25.23 -54.99 48.29
CA ASP A 428 -25.33 -55.13 49.74
C ASP A 428 -24.75 -56.49 50.15
N ASP A 429 -24.31 -56.55 51.41
CA ASP A 429 -23.97 -57.72 52.21
C ASP A 429 -22.54 -58.30 52.21
N THR A 430 -21.94 -58.12 53.39
CA THR A 430 -20.92 -58.94 54.08
C THR A 430 -19.42 -58.56 54.02
N ARG A 431 -19.00 -58.00 55.18
CA ARG A 431 -17.80 -58.36 55.96
C ARG A 431 -16.41 -57.80 55.55
N THR A 432 -16.08 -56.73 56.30
CA THR A 432 -14.87 -56.57 57.14
C THR A 432 -13.47 -56.39 56.52
N LEU A 433 -12.86 -55.27 56.98
CA LEU A 433 -11.46 -55.01 57.33
C LEU A 433 -10.51 -54.46 56.24
N GLY A 434 -10.09 -53.20 56.41
CA GLY A 434 -8.76 -52.74 55.99
C GLY A 434 -8.60 -51.29 55.54
N SER A 435 -8.59 -50.34 56.49
CA SER A 435 -7.88 -49.04 56.51
C SER A 435 -7.86 -48.11 55.27
N ALA A 436 -8.68 -47.06 55.36
CA ALA A 436 -8.40 -45.64 55.11
C ALA A 436 -7.19 -45.23 54.23
N ASP A 437 -7.51 -44.64 53.07
CA ASP A 437 -7.05 -43.28 52.76
C ASP A 437 -8.15 -42.53 51.99
N SER A 438 -8.48 -41.34 52.48
CA SER A 438 -9.69 -40.58 52.19
C SER A 438 -9.59 -39.79 50.88
N VAL A 439 -10.27 -40.25 49.83
CA VAL A 439 -10.63 -39.43 48.67
C VAL A 439 -12.03 -38.85 48.92
N GLN A 440 -12.11 -37.54 49.05
CA GLN A 440 -13.33 -36.80 49.37
C GLN A 440 -14.23 -36.74 48.13
N MET A 441 -15.33 -37.51 48.15
CA MET A 441 -16.36 -37.56 47.11
C MET A 441 -17.10 -36.21 47.02
N LEU A 442 -17.10 -35.58 45.85
CA LEU A 442 -17.83 -34.33 45.56
C LEU A 442 -19.34 -34.59 45.45
N SER A 443 -20.18 -33.65 45.88
CA SER A 443 -21.64 -33.81 45.80
C SER A 443 -22.16 -33.65 44.36
N ALA A 444 -23.27 -34.33 44.01
CA ALA A 444 -23.88 -34.26 42.67
C ALA A 444 -24.24 -32.82 42.21
N SER A 445 -24.49 -31.92 43.16
CA SER A 445 -24.73 -30.49 42.90
C SER A 445 -23.45 -29.74 42.50
N GLU A 446 -22.32 -30.05 43.13
CA GLU A 446 -21.00 -29.47 42.81
C GLU A 446 -20.48 -29.96 41.46
N THR A 447 -20.72 -31.23 41.12
CA THR A 447 -20.38 -31.79 39.80
C THR A 447 -21.20 -31.14 38.69
N ALA A 448 -22.50 -30.86 38.91
CA ALA A 448 -23.34 -30.13 37.97
C ALA A 448 -22.91 -28.65 37.82
N ALA A 449 -22.54 -27.98 38.91
CA ALA A 449 -22.01 -26.61 38.88
C ALA A 449 -20.67 -26.54 38.13
N ARG A 450 -19.79 -27.55 38.30
CA ARG A 450 -18.52 -27.65 37.58
C ARG A 450 -18.71 -27.87 36.08
N ARG A 451 -19.69 -28.69 35.66
CA ARG A 451 -20.11 -28.82 34.25
C ARG A 451 -20.61 -27.51 33.66
N GLN A 452 -21.44 -26.78 34.40
CA GLN A 452 -21.97 -25.47 33.98
C GLN A 452 -20.81 -24.47 33.79
N GLN A 453 -19.81 -24.49 34.67
CA GLN A 453 -18.63 -23.63 34.56
C GLN A 453 -17.76 -23.99 33.35
N ILE A 454 -17.57 -25.29 33.06
CA ILE A 454 -16.82 -25.75 31.87
C ILE A 454 -17.57 -25.33 30.60
N LYS A 455 -18.89 -25.52 30.54
CA LYS A 455 -19.73 -25.09 29.42
C LYS A 455 -19.67 -23.58 29.18
N ASN A 456 -19.72 -22.78 30.24
CA ASN A 456 -19.58 -21.32 30.15
C ASN A 456 -18.19 -20.89 29.68
N LYS A 457 -17.12 -21.60 30.07
CA LYS A 457 -15.76 -21.37 29.58
C LYS A 457 -15.62 -21.71 28.09
N ILE A 458 -16.19 -22.83 27.65
CA ILE A 458 -16.21 -23.21 26.22
C ILE A 458 -16.98 -22.17 25.39
N LEU A 459 -18.15 -21.73 25.87
CA LEU A 459 -18.93 -20.68 25.19
C LEU A 459 -18.18 -19.33 25.13
N ALA A 460 -17.44 -18.97 26.19
CA ALA A 460 -16.63 -17.75 26.20
C ALA A 460 -15.46 -17.84 25.20
N VAL A 461 -14.76 -18.98 25.15
CA VAL A 461 -13.66 -19.20 24.19
C VAL A 461 -14.17 -19.21 22.74
N GLY A 462 -15.32 -19.84 22.48
CA GLY A 462 -15.96 -19.82 21.15
C GLY A 462 -16.37 -18.41 20.71
N LYS A 463 -16.89 -17.57 21.62
CA LYS A 463 -17.18 -16.16 21.33
C LYS A 463 -15.91 -15.37 21.00
N MET A 464 -14.83 -15.56 21.76
CA MET A 464 -13.55 -14.89 21.47
C MET A 464 -12.96 -15.33 20.13
N GLN A 465 -13.05 -16.61 19.77
CA GLN A 465 -12.58 -17.12 18.49
C GLN A 465 -13.30 -16.42 17.32
N LYS A 466 -14.62 -16.24 17.40
CA LYS A 466 -15.40 -15.52 16.37
C LYS A 466 -14.97 -14.06 16.25
N VAL A 467 -14.72 -13.38 17.37
CA VAL A 467 -14.23 -11.98 17.38
C VAL A 467 -12.85 -11.87 16.73
N PHE A 468 -11.89 -12.72 17.10
CA PHE A 468 -10.56 -12.67 16.52
C PHE A 468 -10.53 -13.11 15.05
N GLN A 469 -11.45 -13.98 14.65
CA GLN A 469 -11.63 -14.34 13.25
C GLN A 469 -12.15 -13.15 12.44
N LEU A 470 -13.16 -12.42 12.92
CA LEU A 470 -13.66 -11.21 12.27
C LEU A 470 -12.59 -10.11 12.18
N LEU A 471 -11.88 -9.84 13.28
CA LEU A 471 -10.78 -8.85 13.28
C LEU A 471 -9.64 -9.23 12.33
N ARG A 472 -9.42 -10.53 12.14
CA ARG A 472 -8.46 -11.05 11.18
C ARG A 472 -8.95 -10.87 9.75
N GLU A 473 -10.20 -11.23 9.47
CA GLU A 473 -10.83 -11.02 8.16
C GLU A 473 -10.82 -9.52 7.79
N GLU A 474 -11.08 -8.62 8.73
CA GLU A 474 -10.95 -7.17 8.51
C GLU A 474 -9.49 -6.74 8.26
N ALA A 475 -8.52 -7.26 9.00
CA ALA A 475 -7.10 -6.94 8.79
C ALA A 475 -6.56 -7.48 7.45
N GLU A 476 -7.03 -8.66 7.03
CA GLU A 476 -6.74 -9.26 5.72
C GLU A 476 -7.45 -8.47 4.61
N THR A 477 -8.71 -8.07 4.78
CA THR A 477 -9.45 -7.20 3.85
C THR A 477 -8.80 -5.82 3.72
N ALA A 478 -8.30 -5.24 4.81
CA ALA A 478 -7.55 -3.98 4.79
C ALA A 478 -6.24 -4.10 4.00
N THR A 479 -5.67 -5.29 3.94
CA THR A 479 -4.51 -5.62 3.09
C THR A 479 -4.96 -5.80 1.63
N GLU A 480 -6.12 -6.42 1.39
CA GLU A 480 -6.73 -6.61 0.06
C GLU A 480 -7.32 -5.33 -0.55
N LEU A 481 -7.59 -4.29 0.23
CA LEU A 481 -7.96 -2.95 -0.27
C LEU A 481 -6.84 -2.24 -1.07
N THR A 482 -5.73 -2.94 -1.35
CA THR A 482 -4.75 -2.55 -2.38
C THR A 482 -4.90 -3.30 -3.71
N THR A 483 -5.73 -4.36 -3.79
CA THR A 483 -6.06 -5.08 -5.04
C THR A 483 -7.42 -5.78 -4.91
N SER A 484 -8.52 -5.12 -5.28
CA SER A 484 -9.81 -5.80 -5.43
C SER A 484 -9.87 -6.54 -6.78
N ALA A 485 -9.67 -7.86 -6.78
CA ALA A 485 -10.01 -8.71 -7.91
C ALA A 485 -11.48 -9.16 -7.80
N PRO A 486 -12.23 -9.31 -8.92
CA PRO A 486 -13.60 -9.77 -8.85
C PRO A 486 -13.67 -11.28 -8.59
N THR A 487 -14.71 -11.67 -7.85
CA THR A 487 -15.21 -13.04 -7.69
C THR A 487 -15.28 -13.79 -9.03
N PRO A 488 -14.90 -15.08 -9.10
CA PRO A 488 -15.03 -15.84 -10.35
C PRO A 488 -16.51 -16.05 -10.70
N LEU A 489 -16.88 -15.74 -11.94
CA LEU A 489 -18.12 -16.23 -12.57
C LEU A 489 -18.11 -17.77 -12.63
N PRO A 490 -19.28 -18.43 -12.59
CA PRO A 490 -19.38 -19.87 -12.48
C PRO A 490 -18.87 -20.57 -13.75
N THR A 491 -17.92 -21.50 -13.60
CA THR A 491 -17.42 -22.33 -14.70
C THR A 491 -18.47 -23.37 -15.15
N PRO A 492 -18.46 -23.78 -16.43
CA PRO A 492 -19.44 -24.71 -16.98
C PRO A 492 -19.26 -26.14 -16.44
N VAL A 493 -20.38 -26.84 -16.38
CA VAL A 493 -20.55 -28.22 -15.91
C VAL A 493 -19.62 -29.22 -16.62
N GLY A 494 -18.90 -30.03 -15.85
CA GLY A 494 -18.44 -31.37 -16.27
C GLY A 494 -16.94 -31.64 -16.25
N VAL A 495 -16.33 -31.78 -15.06
CA VAL A 495 -15.10 -32.58 -14.84
C VAL A 495 -15.21 -33.21 -13.44
N PRO A 496 -14.83 -34.49 -13.21
CA PRO A 496 -15.13 -35.20 -11.96
C PRO A 496 -14.24 -34.73 -10.81
N GLU A 497 -14.87 -34.38 -9.68
CA GLU A 497 -14.19 -34.05 -8.42
C GLU A 497 -13.43 -35.27 -7.85
N ALA A 498 -12.18 -35.05 -7.45
CA ALA A 498 -11.42 -35.95 -6.60
C ALA A 498 -11.88 -35.82 -5.14
N PRO A 499 -11.85 -36.90 -4.33
CA PRO A 499 -12.57 -36.95 -3.07
C PRO A 499 -11.95 -36.02 -2.02
N THR A 500 -12.71 -35.00 -1.65
CA THR A 500 -12.43 -34.11 -0.53
C THR A 500 -12.45 -34.90 0.78
N SER A 501 -11.33 -34.88 1.50
CA SER A 501 -11.16 -35.34 2.86
C SER A 501 -11.99 -34.48 3.84
N TRP A 502 -12.92 -35.14 4.56
CA TRP A 502 -13.53 -34.82 5.89
C TRP A 502 -14.08 -33.39 6.20
N PRO A 503 -15.24 -33.29 6.89
CA PRO A 503 -15.89 -32.02 7.20
C PRO A 503 -15.25 -31.36 8.43
N GLY A 504 -14.19 -30.58 8.22
CA GLY A 504 -13.50 -29.83 9.27
C GLY A 504 -12.11 -29.36 8.85
N GLY A 505 -11.97 -28.95 7.59
CA GLY A 505 -10.68 -28.69 6.95
C GLY A 505 -9.77 -27.76 7.77
N PHE A 506 -8.65 -28.33 8.24
CA PHE A 506 -7.47 -27.58 8.64
C PHE A 506 -6.86 -26.92 7.39
N VAL A 507 -6.51 -25.64 7.49
CA VAL A 507 -5.59 -24.98 6.56
C VAL A 507 -4.29 -24.71 7.32
N PRO A 508 -3.24 -25.52 7.13
CA PRO A 508 -1.92 -25.26 7.69
C PRO A 508 -1.13 -24.39 6.70
N ASP A 509 -1.18 -23.07 6.87
CA ASP A 509 -0.17 -22.07 6.44
C ASP A 509 -0.85 -20.73 6.16
N ALA A 510 -0.75 -19.75 7.05
CA ALA A 510 -1.32 -18.42 6.79
C ALA A 510 -0.74 -17.33 7.71
N LEU A 511 0.57 -17.13 7.64
CA LEU A 511 1.22 -15.86 8.00
C LEU A 511 1.82 -15.28 6.71
N GLY A 512 1.01 -14.53 5.96
CA GLY A 512 1.48 -13.74 4.82
C GLY A 512 1.51 -14.44 3.45
N VAL A 513 0.89 -15.61 3.29
CA VAL A 513 0.95 -16.34 2.02
C VAL A 513 0.00 -15.79 0.95
N HIS A 514 -1.15 -15.16 1.26
CA HIS A 514 -2.04 -14.64 0.21
C HIS A 514 -1.47 -13.45 -0.58
N VAL A 515 -0.77 -12.51 0.08
CA VAL A 515 -0.02 -11.43 -0.62
C VAL A 515 1.13 -12.01 -1.45
N ASN A 516 1.80 -13.06 -0.94
CA ASN A 516 2.85 -13.76 -1.68
C ASN A 516 2.29 -14.69 -2.80
N GLU A 517 1.06 -15.16 -2.70
CA GLU A 517 0.35 -15.94 -3.72
C GLU A 517 -0.12 -15.05 -4.86
N LEU A 518 -0.62 -13.84 -4.57
CA LEU A 518 -0.89 -12.82 -5.58
C LEU A 518 0.40 -12.38 -6.30
N LYS A 519 1.49 -12.15 -5.57
CA LYS A 519 2.84 -11.94 -6.17
C LYS A 519 3.32 -13.14 -6.99
N ARG A 520 2.86 -14.37 -6.71
CA ARG A 520 3.17 -15.56 -7.53
C ARG A 520 2.30 -15.66 -8.79
N GLN A 521 1.12 -15.03 -8.81
CA GLN A 521 0.21 -15.00 -9.95
C GLN A 521 0.58 -13.89 -10.96
N ILE A 522 1.07 -12.75 -10.49
CA ILE A 522 1.58 -11.67 -11.35
C ILE A 522 2.96 -12.06 -11.87
N ARG A 523 3.06 -12.39 -13.16
CA ARG A 523 4.32 -12.80 -13.80
C ARG A 523 4.80 -11.84 -14.88
N SER A 524 3.94 -10.92 -15.31
CA SER A 524 4.22 -9.99 -16.39
C SER A 524 3.65 -8.60 -16.08
N PHE A 525 4.18 -7.60 -16.78
CA PHE A 525 3.68 -6.23 -16.75
C PHE A 525 2.18 -6.16 -17.07
N ASP A 526 1.72 -6.92 -18.07
CA ASP A 526 0.31 -6.93 -18.48
C ASP A 526 -0.60 -7.55 -17.42
N ASP A 527 -0.12 -8.54 -16.67
CA ASP A 527 -0.88 -9.14 -15.56
C ASP A 527 -1.00 -8.15 -14.39
N ALA A 528 0.09 -7.45 -14.05
CA ALA A 528 0.09 -6.40 -13.04
C ALA A 528 -0.88 -5.28 -13.42
N ARG A 529 -0.79 -4.78 -14.67
CA ARG A 529 -1.67 -3.74 -15.20
C ARG A 529 -3.15 -4.14 -15.14
N LYS A 530 -3.48 -5.38 -15.48
CA LYS A 530 -4.88 -5.87 -15.39
C LYS A 530 -5.37 -5.93 -13.95
N SER A 531 -4.53 -6.37 -13.01
CA SER A 531 -4.89 -6.45 -11.59
C SER A 531 -5.11 -5.07 -10.94
N ASP A 532 -4.46 -4.05 -11.48
CA ASP A 532 -4.48 -2.69 -10.94
C ASP A 532 -5.47 -1.75 -11.67
N MET A 533 -6.13 -2.24 -12.73
CA MET A 533 -6.98 -1.42 -13.61
C MET A 533 -8.14 -0.72 -12.88
N LEU A 534 -8.64 -1.27 -11.77
CA LEU A 534 -9.66 -0.60 -10.95
C LEU A 534 -9.09 0.61 -10.20
N ASN A 535 -7.84 0.53 -9.76
CA ASN A 535 -7.18 1.63 -9.05
C ASN A 535 -6.69 2.73 -10.01
N GLU A 536 -6.68 2.45 -11.32
CA GLU A 536 -6.42 3.45 -12.37
C GLU A 536 -7.67 4.29 -12.69
N ARG A 537 -8.84 3.92 -12.16
CA ARG A 537 -10.13 4.61 -12.35
C ARG A 537 -10.31 5.72 -11.31
N MET A 538 -11.04 6.78 -11.68
CA MET A 538 -11.53 7.76 -10.71
C MET A 538 -12.42 7.07 -9.68
N PRO A 539 -12.13 7.20 -8.36
CA PRO A 539 -12.92 6.57 -7.33
C PRO A 539 -14.37 7.07 -7.30
N THR A 540 -15.32 6.17 -7.08
CA THR A 540 -16.71 6.54 -6.78
C THR A 540 -16.93 6.46 -5.28
N PHE A 541 -17.17 7.59 -4.61
CA PHE A 541 -17.62 7.57 -3.23
C PHE A 541 -19.06 7.07 -3.16
N THR A 542 -19.24 5.77 -2.89
CA THR A 542 -20.48 5.31 -2.26
C THR A 542 -20.41 5.71 -0.79
N PRO A 543 -21.35 6.51 -0.26
CA PRO A 543 -21.40 6.79 1.17
C PRO A 543 -21.82 5.50 1.89
N SER A 544 -20.85 4.63 2.15
CA SER A 544 -20.94 3.60 3.17
C SER A 544 -20.55 4.27 4.49
N ASP A 545 -21.43 4.19 5.48
CA ASP A 545 -21.36 4.80 6.83
C ASP A 545 -20.19 4.33 7.72
N LEU A 546 -19.07 3.91 7.13
CA LEU A 546 -17.87 3.55 7.86
C LEU A 546 -16.96 4.78 7.96
N PRO A 547 -16.83 5.39 9.16
CA PRO A 547 -15.87 6.46 9.34
C PRO A 547 -14.46 5.95 9.00
N LEU A 548 -13.62 6.82 8.43
CA LEU A 548 -12.17 6.67 8.43
C LEU A 548 -11.71 6.61 9.90
N VAL A 549 -11.84 5.44 10.52
CA VAL A 549 -11.31 5.19 11.86
C VAL A 549 -9.80 5.08 11.66
N PRO A 550 -8.98 5.99 12.22
CA PRO A 550 -7.55 5.73 12.30
C PRO A 550 -7.40 4.39 13.00
N VAL A 551 -6.72 3.45 12.34
CA VAL A 551 -6.42 2.13 12.89
C VAL A 551 -5.98 2.34 14.35
N PRO A 552 -6.72 1.81 15.35
CA PRO A 552 -6.44 2.12 16.73
C PRO A 552 -5.02 1.68 17.04
N SER A 553 -4.09 2.64 17.09
CA SER A 553 -2.73 2.33 17.51
C SER A 553 -2.82 1.88 18.95
N MET A 554 -2.52 0.61 19.20
CA MET A 554 -2.39 0.07 20.54
C MET A 554 -1.11 0.58 21.23
N LYS A 555 -0.98 1.90 21.37
CA LYS A 555 -0.02 2.47 22.30
C LYS A 555 -0.56 2.20 23.70
N LEU A 556 0.10 1.30 24.43
CA LEU A 556 -0.06 1.21 25.88
C LEU A 556 0.12 2.62 26.47
N PRO A 557 -0.82 3.14 27.28
CA PRO A 557 -0.62 4.38 28.01
C PRO A 557 0.65 4.26 28.84
N ARG A 558 1.58 5.20 28.66
CA ARG A 558 2.78 5.33 29.48
C ARG A 558 2.38 5.27 30.96
N PHE A 559 3.02 4.38 31.72
CA PHE A 559 3.03 4.40 33.17
C PHE A 559 3.56 5.77 33.65
N ALA A 560 2.65 6.72 33.86
CA ALA A 560 2.92 7.92 34.62
C ALA A 560 3.09 7.49 36.08
N ARG A 561 4.34 7.58 36.54
CA ARG A 561 4.77 7.32 37.91
C ARG A 561 3.97 8.24 38.86
N SER A 562 3.10 7.66 39.67
CA SER A 562 2.32 8.37 40.68
C SER A 562 3.25 8.93 41.76
N GLN A 563 3.29 10.26 41.87
CA GLN A 563 3.60 10.93 43.13
C GLN A 563 2.29 11.44 43.70
N SER A 564 1.98 10.91 44.88
CA SER A 564 0.93 11.33 45.80
C SER A 564 1.00 12.83 46.11
N LEU A 565 -0.14 13.51 46.15
CA LEU A 565 -0.45 14.56 47.11
C LEU A 565 -1.98 14.78 47.12
N ASP A 566 -2.54 14.72 48.33
CA ASP A 566 -3.94 14.96 48.67
C ASP A 566 -4.37 16.42 48.41
N VAL A 567 -5.67 16.66 48.15
CA VAL A 567 -6.51 17.73 48.75
C VAL A 567 -7.94 17.62 48.19
N GLU A 568 -8.91 17.68 49.11
CA GLU A 568 -10.36 17.72 48.92
C GLU A 568 -10.87 19.02 48.26
N GLY A 569 -12.01 18.94 47.55
CA GLY A 569 -12.84 20.11 47.24
C GLY A 569 -13.79 19.89 46.07
N GLY A 570 -15.11 19.87 46.34
CA GLY A 570 -16.16 19.69 45.34
C GLY A 570 -16.49 20.95 44.53
N GLY A 571 -17.20 20.74 43.42
CA GLY A 571 -17.82 21.76 42.58
C GLY A 571 -18.28 21.18 41.25
N GLU A 572 -19.59 21.16 41.02
CA GLU A 572 -20.21 20.96 39.70
C GLU A 572 -19.88 22.16 38.80
N GLU A 573 -19.46 21.91 37.55
CA GLU A 573 -19.76 22.81 36.42
C GLU A 573 -19.59 22.09 35.08
N ASP A 574 -20.55 22.36 34.20
CA ASP A 574 -20.80 21.81 32.86
C ASP A 574 -19.71 22.24 31.86
N GLY A 575 -19.26 21.32 30.99
CA GLY A 575 -18.26 21.62 29.96
C GLY A 575 -18.03 20.45 29.00
N GLY A 576 -18.81 20.40 27.92
CA GLY A 576 -18.72 19.37 26.88
C GLY A 576 -17.37 19.33 26.17
N GLY A 577 -16.64 18.23 26.36
CA GLY A 577 -15.43 17.87 25.64
C GLY A 577 -15.58 16.52 24.96
N ILE A 578 -15.54 16.50 23.63
CA ILE A 578 -15.61 15.32 22.77
C ILE A 578 -14.31 14.50 22.97
N SER A 579 -14.39 13.40 23.72
CA SER A 579 -13.31 12.40 23.86
C SER A 579 -13.65 11.15 23.06
N GLY A 580 -13.41 11.21 21.74
CA GLY A 580 -13.56 10.09 20.84
C GLY A 580 -12.36 9.13 20.90
N ALA A 581 -12.19 8.43 22.02
CA ALA A 581 -11.34 7.24 22.09
C ALA A 581 -12.21 6.10 22.62
N GLN A 582 -12.89 5.41 21.71
CA GLN A 582 -13.70 4.25 22.09
C GLN A 582 -12.77 3.14 22.59
N SER A 583 -12.94 2.77 23.86
CA SER A 583 -12.32 1.59 24.48
C SER A 583 -12.65 0.33 23.65
N MET A 584 -11.72 -0.62 23.58
CA MET A 584 -11.91 -1.96 22.98
C MET A 584 -13.22 -2.62 23.46
N GLU A 585 -13.60 -2.36 24.71
CA GLU A 585 -14.86 -2.85 25.29
C GLU A 585 -16.10 -2.24 24.62
N ALA A 586 -16.03 -0.98 24.18
CA ALA A 586 -17.13 -0.29 23.49
C ALA A 586 -17.30 -0.78 22.04
N LEU A 587 -16.20 -1.06 21.34
CA LEU A 587 -16.24 -1.67 20.00
C LEU A 587 -16.74 -3.12 20.05
N ILE A 588 -16.32 -3.90 21.05
CA ILE A 588 -16.81 -5.26 21.28
C ILE A 588 -18.31 -5.24 21.62
N ARG A 589 -18.78 -4.32 22.46
CA ARG A 589 -20.23 -4.17 22.73
C ARG A 589 -21.00 -3.76 21.49
N LYS A 590 -20.49 -2.81 20.71
CA LYS A 590 -21.17 -2.31 19.51
C LYS A 590 -21.30 -3.39 18.44
N ALA A 591 -20.24 -4.18 18.21
CA ALA A 591 -20.29 -5.34 17.30
C ALA A 591 -21.26 -6.44 17.77
N LEU A 592 -21.40 -6.61 19.10
CA LEU A 592 -22.36 -7.56 19.69
C LEU A 592 -23.80 -7.03 19.69
N GLU A 593 -24.01 -5.71 19.64
CA GLU A 593 -25.32 -5.05 19.63
C GLU A 593 -25.86 -4.83 18.20
N GLU A 594 -24.98 -4.60 17.21
CA GLU A 594 -25.37 -4.37 15.80
C GLU A 594 -25.76 -5.66 15.06
N GLU A 595 -25.27 -6.84 15.45
CA GLU A 595 -25.72 -8.15 14.92
C GLU A 595 -26.96 -8.70 15.68
N GLY A 596 -27.93 -7.85 15.99
CA GLY A 596 -29.17 -8.26 16.64
C GLY A 596 -30.06 -9.15 15.75
N LEU A 597 -29.68 -10.41 15.51
CA LEU A 597 -30.52 -11.43 14.88
C LEU A 597 -30.20 -12.84 15.39
N ASN A 598 -31.12 -13.37 16.20
CA ASN A 598 -31.63 -14.75 16.17
C ASN A 598 -30.71 -15.77 15.49
N ASP A 599 -29.66 -16.23 16.18
CA ASP A 599 -28.98 -17.46 15.77
C ASP A 599 -29.92 -18.63 16.09
N GLY A 600 -30.66 -19.07 15.06
CA GLY A 600 -31.72 -20.06 15.11
C GLY A 600 -31.21 -21.44 15.54
N GLY A 601 -30.88 -21.58 16.82
CA GLY A 601 -30.55 -22.84 17.47
C GLY A 601 -29.45 -23.63 16.77
N VAL A 602 -28.51 -22.99 16.06
CA VAL A 602 -27.38 -23.69 15.42
C VAL A 602 -26.44 -24.21 16.50
N VAL A 603 -26.15 -23.39 17.51
CA VAL A 603 -25.39 -23.76 18.69
C VAL A 603 -26.11 -24.84 19.51
N GLU A 604 -27.43 -24.74 19.66
CA GLU A 604 -28.25 -25.77 20.32
C GLU A 604 -28.30 -27.07 19.53
N ARG A 605 -28.38 -27.02 18.19
CA ARG A 605 -28.33 -28.20 17.32
C ARG A 605 -26.96 -28.87 17.30
N ILE A 606 -25.86 -28.11 17.40
CA ILE A 606 -24.51 -28.69 17.51
C ILE A 606 -24.33 -29.34 18.88
N ALA A 607 -24.79 -28.70 19.96
CA ALA A 607 -24.79 -29.26 21.30
C ALA A 607 -25.66 -30.52 21.42
N GLU A 608 -26.84 -30.53 20.78
CA GLU A 608 -27.78 -31.66 20.79
C GLU A 608 -27.34 -32.83 19.90
N ARG A 609 -26.55 -32.55 18.86
CA ARG A 609 -25.96 -33.55 17.95
C ARG A 609 -24.70 -34.19 18.53
N ILE A 610 -23.97 -33.47 19.38
CA ILE A 610 -22.90 -34.02 20.21
C ILE A 610 -23.50 -34.86 21.35
N SER A 611 -24.60 -34.43 21.97
CA SER A 611 -25.25 -35.18 23.06
C SER A 611 -26.01 -36.45 22.63
N ARG A 612 -26.17 -36.72 21.33
CA ARG A 612 -26.85 -37.91 20.80
C ARG A 612 -25.88 -38.72 19.97
N GLY A 613 -24.99 -39.44 20.66
CA GLY A 613 -23.84 -40.16 20.10
C GLY A 613 -24.12 -40.97 18.82
N SER A 614 -23.21 -40.83 17.86
CA SER A 614 -23.09 -41.74 16.73
C SER A 614 -22.03 -42.80 17.06
N LYS A 615 -22.44 -44.07 17.16
CA LYS A 615 -21.54 -45.23 17.29
C LYS A 615 -20.44 -45.19 16.21
N ALA A 616 -19.19 -45.06 16.62
CA ALA A 616 -18.04 -45.30 15.75
C ALA A 616 -17.88 -46.81 15.53
N SER A 617 -18.21 -47.28 14.32
CA SER A 617 -17.69 -48.55 13.80
C SER A 617 -16.37 -48.26 13.09
N SER A 618 -15.31 -48.92 13.57
CA SER A 618 -13.96 -49.11 13.01
C SER A 618 -12.83 -48.34 13.71
N ARG A 619 -11.90 -49.13 14.26
CA ARG A 619 -10.64 -48.71 14.91
C ARG A 619 -9.72 -48.01 13.90
N PRO A 620 -9.09 -46.87 14.23
CA PRO A 620 -7.93 -46.39 13.49
C PRO A 620 -6.69 -47.23 13.81
N SER A 621 -5.92 -47.60 12.78
CA SER A 621 -4.62 -48.27 12.93
C SER A 621 -3.53 -47.31 13.41
N ALA A 622 -2.54 -47.83 14.14
CA ALA A 622 -1.37 -47.06 14.59
C ALA A 622 -0.62 -46.36 13.45
N LEU A 623 -0.32 -45.07 13.64
CA LEU A 623 0.53 -44.26 12.76
C LEU A 623 1.93 -44.85 12.69
N ARG A 624 2.38 -45.20 11.47
CA ARG A 624 3.77 -45.55 11.18
C ARG A 624 4.64 -44.29 11.29
N ARG A 625 5.74 -44.38 12.04
CA ARG A 625 6.84 -43.41 11.96
C ARG A 625 7.41 -43.42 10.54
N PHE A 626 7.45 -42.27 9.89
CA PHE A 626 8.29 -42.05 8.72
C PHE A 626 9.64 -41.55 9.22
N ASP A 627 10.66 -42.39 9.02
CA ASP A 627 12.06 -42.07 9.23
C ASP A 627 12.47 -40.89 8.34
N THR A 628 13.19 -39.93 8.94
CA THR A 628 13.94 -38.91 8.22
C THR A 628 15.17 -39.58 7.61
N VAL A 629 15.22 -39.64 6.27
CA VAL A 629 16.41 -40.10 5.55
C VAL A 629 17.37 -38.92 5.38
N ALA A 630 18.63 -39.20 5.70
CA ALA A 630 19.81 -38.35 5.54
C ALA A 630 20.14 -38.01 4.08
#